data_AF-A0A7S4MSB7-F1
#
_entry.id   AF-A0A7S4MSB7-F1
#
_cell.length_a   1.000
_cell.length_b   1.000
_cell.length_c   1.000
_cell.angle_alpha   90.00
_cell.angle_beta   90.00
_cell.angle_gamma   90.00
#
_symmetry.space_group_name_H-M   'P 1'
#
loop_
_entity.id
_entity.type
_entity.pdbx_description
1 polymer ?
#
loop_
_entity_poly.entity_id
_entity_poly.type
_entity_poly.pdbx_seq_one_letter_code
_entity_poly.pdbx_strand_id
1 'polypeptide(L)'
;ARTQFAPPGGPEFFIRRLCGSKHVRDTNITTSHFLRAKSLLEHFDMVVILEELKNSNVLFSHNFPGLVFPYNERKNSGHYIRSPNLTASQLSYIRRYTEMDQVLYQYAKVLFQLQMEKLDY
;
A
#
# COMPACT_ATOMS: atom_id res chain seq x y z
N ALA A 1 0.84 6.31 -13.28
CA ALA A 1 0.04 6.27 -12.04
C ALA A 1 -1.11 7.27 -12.20
N ARG A 2 -2.35 6.92 -11.86
CA ARG A 2 -3.43 7.92 -11.78
C ARG A 2 -3.40 8.47 -10.36
N THR A 3 -2.83 9.66 -10.19
CA THR A 3 -3.14 10.53 -9.05
C THR A 3 -4.61 10.87 -9.17
N GLN A 4 -5.45 10.34 -8.28
CA GLN A 4 -6.77 10.93 -8.08
C GLN A 4 -6.51 12.22 -7.31
N PHE A 5 -6.61 13.34 -8.01
CA PHE A 5 -6.50 14.66 -7.39
C PHE A 5 -7.64 14.79 -6.37
N ALA A 6 -7.28 14.88 -5.10
CA ALA A 6 -8.18 15.34 -4.06
C ALA A 6 -8.59 16.81 -4.38
N PRO A 7 -9.78 17.25 -3.95
CA PRO A 7 -10.16 18.65 -4.06
C PRO A 7 -9.11 19.56 -3.39
N PRO A 8 -8.97 20.83 -3.83
CA PRO A 8 -7.96 21.74 -3.31
C PRO A 8 -8.05 21.86 -1.78
N GLY A 9 -6.94 21.59 -1.07
CA GLY A 9 -6.87 21.65 0.40
C GLY A 9 -7.21 20.35 1.14
N GLY A 10 -7.50 19.24 0.43
CA GLY A 10 -7.64 17.91 1.03
C GLY A 10 -6.33 17.12 1.09
N PRO A 11 -6.26 16.04 1.90
CA PRO A 11 -5.08 15.18 1.96
C PRO A 11 -4.81 14.52 0.60
N GLU A 12 -3.54 14.51 0.20
CA GLU A 12 -3.11 13.80 -1.01
C GLU A 12 -2.96 12.31 -0.72
N PHE A 13 -3.65 11.47 -1.49
CA PHE A 13 -3.58 10.03 -1.37
C PHE A 13 -2.68 9.43 -2.44
N PHE A 14 -1.60 8.77 -2.02
CA PHE A 14 -0.78 7.96 -2.92
C PHE A 14 -1.06 6.46 -2.70
N ILE A 15 -1.83 5.85 -3.59
CA ILE A 15 -2.07 4.41 -3.59
C ILE A 15 -1.08 3.74 -4.55
N ARG A 16 -0.01 3.15 -4.00
CA ARG A 16 0.86 2.27 -4.77
C ARG A 16 0.26 0.86 -4.83
N ARG A 17 -0.17 0.45 -6.01
CA ARG A 17 -0.49 -0.96 -6.28
C ARG A 17 0.82 -1.69 -6.55
N LEU A 18 1.29 -2.45 -5.56
CA LEU A 18 2.43 -3.34 -5.71
C LEU A 18 2.03 -4.46 -6.68
N CYS A 19 2.85 -4.66 -7.72
CA CYS A 19 2.67 -5.54 -8.89
C CYS A 19 1.21 -5.84 -9.35
N GLY A 20 0.75 -5.10 -10.37
CA GLY A 20 -0.53 -5.37 -11.04
C GLY A 20 -1.04 -4.23 -11.94
N SER A 21 -0.29 -3.14 -12.06
CA SER A 21 -0.62 -2.09 -13.02
C SER A 21 -0.39 -2.61 -14.43
N LYS A 22 -1.47 -2.84 -15.18
CA LYS A 22 -1.49 -3.10 -16.63
C LYS A 22 -0.80 -1.99 -17.46
N HIS A 23 -0.32 -0.93 -16.81
CA HIS A 23 0.21 0.28 -17.42
C HIS A 23 1.65 0.63 -16.99
N VAL A 24 2.32 -0.19 -16.17
CA VAL A 24 3.77 -0.03 -15.96
C VAL A 24 4.46 -0.81 -17.06
N ARG A 25 4.90 -0.11 -18.11
CA ARG A 25 5.68 -0.64 -19.24
C ARG A 25 7.17 -0.76 -18.93
N ASP A 26 7.62 -0.33 -17.75
CA ASP A 26 8.99 -0.50 -17.32
C ASP A 26 9.24 -1.96 -16.96
N THR A 27 9.92 -2.67 -17.86
CA THR A 27 10.26 -4.08 -17.72
C THR A 27 11.31 -4.34 -16.64
N ASN A 28 11.95 -3.30 -16.09
CA ASN A 28 13.01 -3.43 -15.11
C ASN A 28 12.76 -2.52 -13.90
N ILE A 29 12.05 -3.03 -12.89
CA ILE A 29 12.09 -2.43 -11.55
C ILE A 29 13.55 -2.53 -11.07
N THR A 30 14.18 -1.39 -10.79
CA THR A 30 15.57 -1.31 -10.37
C THR A 30 15.68 -0.97 -8.89
N THR A 31 16.87 -1.17 -8.31
CA THR A 31 17.18 -0.75 -6.95
C THR A 31 16.92 0.74 -6.72
N SER A 32 17.14 1.61 -7.72
CA SER A 32 16.84 3.05 -7.61
C SER A 32 15.34 3.33 -7.46
N HIS A 33 14.49 2.60 -8.17
CA HIS A 33 13.03 2.67 -8.00
C HIS A 33 12.60 2.23 -6.61
N PHE A 34 13.21 1.17 -6.07
CA PHE A 34 12.98 0.70 -4.71
C PHE A 34 13.39 1.75 -3.67
N LEU A 35 14.61 2.31 -3.77
CA LEU A 35 15.10 3.32 -2.85
C LEU A 35 14.22 4.59 -2.87
N ARG A 36 13.80 5.03 -4.05
CA ARG A 36 12.86 6.14 -4.18
C ARG A 36 11.52 5.84 -3.51
N ALA A 37 10.98 4.64 -3.70
CA ALA A 37 9.73 4.23 -3.09
C ALA A 37 9.82 4.19 -1.55
N LYS A 38 10.92 3.64 -1.03
CA LYS A 38 11.20 3.58 0.40
C LYS A 38 11.31 4.97 1.00
N SER A 39 12.07 5.86 0.36
CA SER A 39 12.21 7.25 0.80
C SER A 39 10.86 7.97 0.80
N LEU A 40 10.00 7.77 -0.21
CA LEU A 40 8.66 8.34 -0.20
C LEU A 40 7.81 7.82 0.97
N LEU A 41 7.90 6.53 1.32
CA LEU A 41 7.17 5.97 2.46
C LEU A 41 7.53 6.65 3.79
N GLU A 42 8.80 6.99 3.98
CA GLU A 42 9.28 7.68 5.19
C GLU A 42 8.73 9.11 5.32
N HIS A 43 8.28 9.72 4.23
CA HIS A 43 7.80 11.11 4.20
C HIS A 43 6.27 11.23 4.15
N PHE A 44 5.54 10.13 4.05
CA PHE A 44 4.07 10.20 4.14
C PHE A 44 3.63 10.40 5.59
N ASP A 45 2.66 11.29 5.78
CA ASP A 45 2.05 11.54 7.10
C ASP A 45 1.44 10.27 7.71
N MET A 46 0.98 9.36 6.85
CA MET A 46 0.31 8.13 7.23
C MET A 46 0.59 7.00 6.22
N VAL A 47 0.96 5.83 6.74
CA VAL A 47 0.99 4.58 5.99
C VAL A 47 -0.23 3.74 6.39
N VAL A 48 -0.88 3.07 5.44
CA VAL A 48 -2.03 2.19 5.70
C VAL A 48 -1.79 0.80 5.15
N ILE A 49 -2.29 -0.21 5.86
CA ILE A 49 -2.16 -1.63 5.50
C ILE A 49 -3.55 -2.20 5.29
N LEU A 50 -3.84 -2.68 4.08
CA LEU A 50 -5.18 -3.15 3.71
C LEU A 50 -5.59 -4.40 4.48
N GLU A 51 -4.63 -5.26 4.84
CA GLU A 51 -4.87 -6.42 5.69
C GLU A 51 -5.24 -6.04 7.14
N GLU A 52 -4.91 -4.81 7.56
CA GLU A 52 -5.20 -4.26 8.89
C GLU A 52 -6.17 -3.08 8.79
N LEU A 53 -7.23 -3.22 7.99
CA LEU A 53 -8.13 -2.12 7.66
C LEU A 53 -8.73 -1.42 8.89
N LYS A 54 -9.08 -2.18 9.94
CA LYS A 54 -9.62 -1.59 11.18
C LYS A 54 -8.63 -0.62 11.83
N ASN A 55 -7.37 -1.04 11.98
CA ASN A 55 -6.31 -0.19 12.53
C ASN A 55 -5.98 0.96 11.59
N SER A 56 -5.96 0.71 10.28
CA SER A 56 -5.79 1.77 9.27
C SER A 56 -6.88 2.82 9.31
N ASN A 57 -8.13 2.45 9.60
CA ASN A 57 -9.24 3.39 9.80
C ASN A 57 -9.07 4.23 11.07
N VAL A 58 -8.59 3.63 12.16
CA VAL A 58 -8.29 4.35 13.41
C VAL A 58 -7.19 5.38 13.15
N LEU A 59 -6.07 4.94 12.57
CA LEU A 59 -4.95 5.81 12.21
C LEU A 59 -5.39 6.95 11.27
N PHE A 60 -6.23 6.64 10.27
CA PHE A 60 -6.77 7.65 9.37
C PHE A 60 -7.65 8.68 10.09
N SER A 61 -8.57 8.22 10.93
CA SER A 61 -9.50 9.10 11.65
C SER A 61 -8.76 10.03 12.62
N HIS A 62 -7.65 9.56 13.20
CA HIS A 62 -6.78 10.36 14.05
C HIS A 62 -6.02 11.43 13.25
N ASN A 63 -5.40 11.08 12.13
CA ASN A 63 -4.62 12.02 11.32
C ASN A 63 -5.47 13.01 10.53
N PHE A 64 -6.71 12.62 10.19
CA PHE A 64 -7.62 13.45 9.40
C PHE A 64 -9.03 13.51 10.01
N PRO A 65 -9.20 14.21 11.15
CA PRO A 65 -10.49 14.32 11.82
C PRO A 65 -11.57 14.90 10.89
N GLY A 66 -12.74 14.26 10.87
CA GLY A 66 -13.88 14.68 10.03
C GLY A 66 -13.84 14.15 8.60
N LEU A 67 -12.79 13.43 8.19
CA LEU A 67 -12.76 12.71 6.91
C LEU A 67 -13.11 11.23 7.10
N VAL A 68 -13.67 10.63 6.04
CA VAL A 68 -13.98 9.18 6.00
C VAL A 68 -12.96 8.47 5.14
N PHE A 69 -12.37 7.39 5.66
CA PHE A 69 -11.39 6.61 4.92
C PHE A 69 -12.03 6.06 3.62
N PRO A 70 -11.49 6.37 2.44
CA PRO A 70 -12.14 6.07 1.16
C PRO A 70 -11.90 4.62 0.71
N TYR A 71 -12.07 3.64 1.60
CA TYR A 71 -11.94 2.21 1.28
C TYR A 71 -13.20 1.41 1.62
N ASN A 72 -13.72 0.70 0.62
CA ASN A 72 -14.90 -0.15 0.76
C ASN A 72 -14.52 -1.61 0.51
N GLU A 73 -14.47 -2.42 1.57
CA GLU A 73 -14.13 -3.85 1.52
C GLU A 73 -14.99 -4.63 0.50
N ARG A 74 -16.28 -4.30 0.39
CA ARG A 74 -17.23 -5.04 -0.45
C ARG A 74 -16.93 -4.92 -1.94
N LYS A 75 -16.34 -3.80 -2.40
CA LYS A 75 -16.04 -3.57 -3.83
C LYS A 75 -14.73 -4.23 -4.27
N ASN A 76 -13.80 -4.49 -3.35
CA ASN A 76 -12.45 -4.93 -3.71
C ASN A 76 -12.21 -6.43 -3.53
N SER A 77 -13.08 -7.17 -2.82
CA SER A 77 -12.95 -8.62 -2.63
C SER A 77 -13.07 -9.46 -3.92
N GLY A 78 -13.65 -8.90 -4.99
CA GLY A 78 -13.84 -9.56 -6.28
C GLY A 78 -12.64 -9.55 -7.23
N HIS A 79 -11.55 -8.83 -6.90
CA HIS A 79 -10.42 -8.63 -7.81
C HIS A 79 -9.14 -9.39 -7.42
N TYR A 80 -9.15 -10.12 -6.31
CA TYR A 80 -7.99 -10.89 -5.85
C TYR A 80 -8.15 -12.37 -6.20
N ILE A 81 -7.18 -12.93 -6.92
CA ILE A 81 -7.08 -14.39 -7.06
C ILE A 81 -6.68 -14.92 -5.68
N ARG A 82 -7.57 -15.68 -5.05
CA ARG A 82 -7.29 -16.29 -3.74
C ARG A 82 -6.12 -17.27 -3.90
N SER A 83 -5.17 -17.23 -2.97
CA SER A 83 -4.03 -18.15 -2.89
C SER A 83 -4.34 -19.65 -3.15
N PRO A 84 -5.47 -20.23 -2.74
CA PRO A 84 -5.83 -21.62 -3.09
C PRO A 84 -5.92 -21.91 -4.59
N ASN A 85 -5.99 -20.89 -5.45
CA ASN A 85 -6.10 -21.04 -6.90
C ASN A 85 -4.76 -20.88 -7.62
N LEU A 86 -3.65 -20.71 -6.90
CA LEU A 86 -2.31 -20.54 -7.47
C LEU A 86 -1.45 -21.78 -7.21
N THR A 87 -0.80 -22.28 -8.24
CA THR A 87 0.17 -23.38 -8.11
C THR A 87 1.44 -22.91 -7.40
N ALA A 88 2.23 -23.85 -6.86
CA ALA A 88 3.52 -23.53 -6.25
C ALA A 88 4.49 -22.83 -7.22
N SER A 89 4.47 -23.20 -8.52
CA SER A 89 5.28 -22.55 -9.55
C SER A 89 4.84 -21.12 -9.84
N GLN A 90 3.52 -20.87 -9.90
CA GLN A 90 2.97 -19.52 -10.05
C GLN A 90 3.29 -18.64 -8.84
N LEU A 91 3.16 -19.18 -7.62
CA LEU A 91 3.53 -18.46 -6.40
C LEU A 91 5.02 -18.13 -6.37
N SER A 92 5.90 -19.06 -6.76
CA SER A 92 7.34 -18.84 -6.85
C SER A 92 7.69 -17.76 -7.87
N TYR A 93 7.06 -17.80 -9.06
CA TYR A 93 7.22 -16.76 -10.08
C TYR A 93 6.76 -15.38 -9.56
N ILE A 94 5.58 -15.30 -8.96
CA ILE A 94 5.06 -14.05 -8.39
C ILE A 94 6.02 -13.53 -7.33
N ARG A 95 6.47 -14.37 -6.38
CA ARG A 95 7.42 -13.96 -5.34
C ARG A 95 8.72 -13.41 -5.90
N ARG A 96 9.27 -14.04 -6.94
CA ARG A 96 10.48 -13.53 -7.60
C ARG A 96 10.22 -12.21 -8.32
N TYR A 97 9.08 -12.11 -9.02
CA TYR A 97 8.71 -10.91 -9.75
C TYR A 97 8.41 -9.71 -8.83
N THR A 98 7.92 -9.97 -7.61
CA THR A 98 7.53 -8.93 -6.64
C THR A 98 8.51 -8.76 -5.48
N GLU A 99 9.74 -9.28 -5.58
CA GLU A 99 10.69 -9.32 -4.47
C GLU A 99 10.92 -7.94 -3.82
N MET A 100 11.21 -6.91 -4.60
CA MET A 100 11.40 -5.54 -4.07
C MET A 100 10.14 -4.97 -3.44
N ASP A 101 8.97 -5.28 -4.01
CA ASP A 101 7.68 -4.84 -3.48
C ASP A 101 7.37 -5.58 -2.15
N GLN A 102 7.79 -6.84 -1.99
CA GLN A 102 7.69 -7.56 -0.71
C GLN A 102 8.57 -6.93 0.36
N VAL A 103 9.82 -6.56 0.03
CA VAL A 103 10.71 -5.85 0.96
C VAL A 103 10.09 -4.50 1.35
N LEU A 104 9.57 -3.75 0.37
CA LEU A 104 8.92 -2.47 0.61
C LEU A 104 7.66 -2.62 1.48
N TYR A 105 6.88 -3.68 1.28
CA TYR A 105 5.71 -3.98 2.10
C TYR A 105 6.09 -4.30 3.55
N GLN A 106 7.12 -5.11 3.79
CA GLN A 106 7.60 -5.36 5.15
C GLN A 106 8.07 -4.07 5.83
N TYR A 107 8.77 -3.21 5.09
CA TYR A 107 9.17 -1.90 5.61
C TYR A 107 7.96 -1.01 5.94
N ALA A 108 6.95 -0.97 5.07
CA ALA A 108 5.69 -0.24 5.32
C ALA A 108 4.96 -0.75 6.57
N LYS A 109 4.96 -2.06 6.83
CA LYS A 109 4.37 -2.63 8.05
C LYS A 109 5.06 -2.14 9.32
N VAL A 110 6.40 -2.03 9.30
CA VAL A 110 7.15 -1.49 10.44
C VAL A 110 6.77 -0.03 10.69
N LEU A 111 6.72 0.80 9.64
CA LEU A 111 6.29 2.19 9.77
C LEU A 111 4.86 2.31 10.31
N PHE A 112 3.96 1.47 9.80
CA PHE A 112 2.57 1.42 10.27
C PHE A 112 2.47 1.09 11.76
N GLN A 113 3.20 0.07 12.22
CA GLN A 113 3.22 -0.30 13.64
C GLN A 113 3.75 0.84 14.52
N LEU A 114 4.85 1.49 14.11
CA LEU A 114 5.39 2.65 14.82
C LEU A 114 4.39 3.83 14.85
N GLN A 115 3.58 4.00 13.81
CA GLN A 115 2.52 5.01 13.79
C GLN A 115 1.36 4.66 14.71
N MET A 116 0.98 3.39 14.79
CA MET A 116 -0.05 2.91 15.72
C MET A 116 0.39 3.05 17.19
N GLU A 117 1.62 2.68 17.51
CA GLU A 117 2.16 2.81 18.89
C GLU A 117 2.15 4.25 19.40
N LYS A 118 2.31 5.24 18.52
CA LYS A 118 2.22 6.67 18.87
C LYS A 118 0.81 7.12 19.24
N LEU A 119 -0.23 6.35 18.89
CA LEU A 119 -1.63 6.67 19.25
C LEU A 119 -2.00 6.16 20.64
N ASP A 120 -1.27 5.17 21.17
CA ASP A 120 -1.55 4.55 22.46
C ASP A 120 -0.91 5.32 23.65
N TYR A 121 -0.19 6.41 23.39
CA TYR A 121 0.39 7.35 24.36
C TYR A 121 -0.40 8.65 24.43
#